data_AF-A0A1I4WLZ1-F1
#
_entry.id   AF-A0A1I4WLZ1-F1
#
_cell.length_a   1.000
_cell.length_b   1.000
_cell.length_c   1.000
_cell.angle_alpha   90.00
_cell.angle_beta   90.00
_cell.angle_gamma   90.00
#
_symmetry.space_group_name_H-M   'P 1'
#
loop_
_entity.id
_entity.type
_entity.pdbx_description
1 polymer ?
#
loop_
_entity_poly.entity_id
_entity_poly.type
_entity_poly.pdbx_seq_one_letter_code
_entity_poly.pdbx_strand_id
1 'polypeptide(L)'
;MTNLRIRPLAIGTVLAALSLGAAAQLTPQQRYERQIAECNSGKLPDPQRNACVRDAGRMLDQSLGGTPRNQATTSEDGRATIIGPAGLPPPNSGSNDVTSPDGRATIVLPADQQQLPQQRP
;
A
#
# COMPACT_ATOMS: atom_id res chain seq x y z
N MET A 1 64.68 -12.98 60.31
CA MET A 1 63.86 -11.77 60.49
C MET A 1 63.82 -11.03 59.16
N THR A 2 62.84 -11.32 58.29
CA THR A 2 62.64 -10.57 57.04
C THR A 2 61.25 -10.82 56.45
N ASN A 3 60.36 -9.87 56.75
CA ASN A 3 59.31 -9.27 55.92
C ASN A 3 58.22 -10.15 55.26
N LEU A 4 57.09 -10.20 55.96
CA LEU A 4 55.75 -10.49 55.47
C LEU A 4 55.25 -9.33 54.59
N ARG A 5 54.86 -9.61 53.33
CA ARG A 5 54.13 -8.66 52.47
C ARG A 5 52.75 -9.24 52.13
N ILE A 6 51.75 -8.77 52.86
CA ILE A 6 50.32 -8.93 52.55
C ILE A 6 49.95 -7.80 51.57
N ARG A 7 49.35 -8.13 50.43
CA ARG A 7 48.71 -7.16 49.52
C ARG A 7 47.18 -7.35 49.60
N PRO A 8 46.42 -6.30 49.97
CA PRO A 8 44.96 -6.38 50.06
C PRO A 8 44.24 -5.97 48.77
N LEU A 9 43.05 -6.56 48.63
CA LEU A 9 41.79 -6.07 48.04
C LEU A 9 41.73 -5.52 46.60
N ALA A 10 41.02 -6.29 45.77
CA ALA A 10 39.73 -5.98 45.13
C ALA A 10 39.56 -4.72 44.24
N ILE A 11 38.51 -4.79 43.40
CA ILE A 11 37.92 -3.76 42.52
C ILE A 11 38.54 -3.78 41.10
N GLY A 12 37.81 -4.00 40.01
CA GLY A 12 36.38 -4.15 39.84
C GLY A 12 36.10 -4.64 38.42
N THR A 13 35.18 -5.59 38.33
CA THR A 13 34.47 -5.97 37.11
C THR A 13 33.67 -4.79 36.61
N VAL A 14 33.98 -4.28 35.41
CA VAL A 14 33.01 -3.55 34.59
C VAL A 14 33.04 -4.17 33.20
N LEU A 15 32.35 -5.30 33.04
CA LEU A 15 31.79 -5.61 31.72
C LEU A 15 30.70 -4.56 31.50
N ALA A 16 31.01 -3.55 30.69
CA ALA A 16 30.01 -2.64 30.15
C ALA A 16 29.08 -3.48 29.26
N ALA A 17 27.96 -3.92 29.82
CA ALA A 17 26.86 -4.48 29.06
C ALA A 17 26.29 -3.36 28.19
N LEU A 18 26.71 -3.32 26.93
CA LEU A 18 26.04 -2.60 25.86
C LEU A 18 24.68 -3.28 25.64
N SER A 19 23.69 -2.93 26.46
CA SER A 19 22.29 -3.19 26.15
C SER A 19 21.91 -2.31 24.96
N LEU A 20 22.19 -2.78 23.73
CA LEU A 20 21.43 -2.38 22.57
C LEU A 20 20.00 -2.87 22.80
N GLY A 21 19.21 -2.07 23.52
CA GLY A 21 17.77 -2.20 23.50
C GLY A 21 17.34 -2.03 22.04
N ALA A 22 16.98 -3.12 21.39
CA ALA A 22 16.24 -3.06 20.14
C ALA A 22 14.96 -2.27 20.44
N ALA A 23 14.96 -0.97 20.13
CA ALA A 23 13.74 -0.19 20.16
C ALA A 23 12.80 -0.91 19.19
N ALA A 24 11.78 -1.59 19.73
CA ALA A 24 10.82 -2.32 18.93
C ALA A 24 10.26 -1.35 17.90
N GLN A 25 10.63 -1.55 16.64
CA GLN A 25 10.22 -0.65 15.57
C GLN A 25 8.73 -0.88 15.37
N LEU A 26 7.92 0.13 15.70
CA LEU A 26 6.49 0.10 15.45
C LEU A 26 6.24 -0.17 13.97
N THR A 27 5.27 -1.05 13.70
CA THR A 27 4.82 -1.26 12.34
C THR A 27 4.29 0.06 11.77
N PRO A 28 4.26 0.22 10.43
CA PRO A 28 3.70 1.43 9.84
C PRO A 28 2.26 1.71 10.29
N GLN A 29 1.45 0.65 10.42
CA GLN A 29 0.09 0.71 10.94
C GLN A 29 0.05 1.26 12.38
N GLN A 30 0.87 0.74 13.29
CA GLN A 30 0.92 1.20 14.69
C GLN A 30 1.37 2.66 14.80
N ARG A 31 2.29 3.10 13.93
CA ARG A 31 2.69 4.52 13.88
C ARG A 31 1.54 5.41 13.43
N TYR A 32 0.78 4.99 12.41
CA TYR A 32 -0.41 5.68 11.93
C TYR A 32 -1.48 5.81 13.03
N GLU A 33 -1.81 4.71 13.71
CA GLU A 33 -2.83 4.69 14.77
C GLU A 33 -2.48 5.67 15.90
N ARG A 34 -1.21 5.66 16.35
CA ARG A 34 -0.72 6.62 17.34
C ARG A 34 -0.82 8.06 16.85
N GLN A 35 -0.46 8.32 15.59
CA GLN A 35 -0.51 9.66 15.00
C GLN A 35 -1.96 10.18 14.92
N ILE A 36 -2.91 9.33 14.52
CA ILE A 36 -4.34 9.67 14.45
C ILE A 36 -4.91 9.98 15.84
N ALA A 37 -4.49 9.25 16.88
CA ALA A 37 -4.86 9.54 18.25
C ALA A 37 -4.41 10.96 18.67
N GLU A 38 -3.18 11.35 18.33
CA GLU A 38 -2.68 12.71 18.59
C GLU A 38 -3.46 13.76 17.78
N CYS A 39 -3.71 13.52 16.49
CA CYS A 39 -4.51 14.42 15.66
C CYS A 39 -5.91 14.64 16.26
N ASN A 40 -6.55 13.58 16.76
CA ASN A 40 -7.92 13.60 17.31
C ASN A 40 -7.97 13.87 18.82
N SER A 41 -6.88 14.26 19.46
CA SER A 41 -6.80 14.52 20.91
C SER A 41 -7.61 15.74 21.39
N GLY A 42 -8.25 16.48 20.49
CA GLY A 42 -8.96 17.74 20.78
C GLY A 42 -8.05 18.95 20.94
N LYS A 43 -6.72 18.77 20.86
CA LYS A 43 -5.73 19.86 20.96
C LYS A 43 -5.61 20.72 19.69
N LEU A 44 -6.03 20.18 18.55
CA LEU A 44 -5.96 20.84 17.25
C LEU A 44 -7.35 21.32 16.81
N PRO A 45 -7.52 22.60 16.48
CA PRO A 45 -8.72 23.07 15.82
C PRO A 45 -8.75 22.64 14.36
N ASP A 46 -9.90 22.79 13.71
CA ASP A 46 -9.96 22.80 12.26
C ASP A 46 -9.43 24.14 11.73
N PRO A 47 -8.58 24.17 10.68
CA PRO A 47 -8.23 23.10 9.72
C PRO A 47 -7.00 22.24 10.06
N GLN A 48 -6.26 22.54 11.14
CA GLN A 48 -5.00 21.88 11.49
C GLN A 48 -5.18 20.39 11.76
N ARG A 49 -6.30 20.01 12.41
CA ARG A 49 -6.65 18.60 12.61
C ARG A 49 -6.74 17.85 11.29
N ASN A 50 -7.42 18.42 10.29
CA ASN A 50 -7.58 17.80 8.98
C ASN A 50 -6.25 17.66 8.24
N ALA A 51 -5.35 18.65 8.38
CA ALA A 51 -3.99 18.56 7.84
C ALA A 51 -3.20 17.42 8.51
N CYS A 52 -3.25 17.32 9.84
CA CYS A 52 -2.60 16.24 10.60
C CYS A 52 -3.06 14.84 10.16
N VAL A 53 -4.38 14.64 10.01
CA VAL A 53 -4.95 13.35 9.56
C VAL A 53 -4.50 13.02 8.13
N ARG A 54 -4.50 14.00 7.21
CA ARG A 54 -4.04 13.81 5.83
C ARG A 54 -2.55 13.46 5.77
N ASP A 55 -1.73 14.12 6.58
CA ASP A 55 -0.30 13.85 6.66
C ASP A 55 -0.01 12.45 7.22
N ALA A 56 -0.75 12.03 8.25
CA ALA A 56 -0.67 10.69 8.82
C ALA A 56 -1.01 9.62 7.77
N GLY A 57 -2.10 9.81 7.02
CA GLY A 57 -2.50 8.91 5.93
C GLY A 57 -1.43 8.83 4.84
N ARG A 58 -0.88 9.98 4.41
CA ARG A 58 0.20 10.02 3.41
C ARG A 58 1.44 9.25 3.86
N MET A 59 1.81 9.34 5.15
CA MET A 59 2.93 8.57 5.69
C MET A 59 2.68 7.06 5.68
N LEU A 60 1.44 6.64 5.99
CA LEU A 60 1.06 5.23 5.89
C LEU A 60 1.12 4.76 4.43
N ASP A 61 0.54 5.50 3.50
CA ASP A 61 0.56 5.17 2.08
C ASP A 61 2.00 5.01 1.58
N GLN A 62 2.88 5.96 1.89
CA GLN A 62 4.30 5.89 1.52
C GLN A 62 5.00 4.64 2.07
N SER A 63 4.65 4.22 3.29
CA SER A 63 5.22 3.03 3.90
C SER A 63 4.73 1.71 3.27
N LEU A 64 3.57 1.74 2.61
CA LEU A 64 2.96 0.60 1.92
C LEU A 64 3.31 0.53 0.42
N GLY A 65 4.23 1.39 -0.05
CA GLY A 65 4.62 1.47 -1.46
C GLY A 65 3.94 2.60 -2.24
N GLY A 66 3.11 3.41 -1.57
CA GLY A 66 2.40 4.55 -2.14
C GLY A 66 1.14 4.17 -2.91
N THR A 67 0.41 5.18 -3.38
CA THR A 67 -0.70 4.95 -4.31
C THR A 67 -0.16 4.32 -5.59
N PRO A 68 -0.75 3.21 -6.09
CA PRO A 68 -0.36 2.63 -7.37
C PRO A 68 -0.41 3.70 -8.46
N ARG A 69 0.68 3.84 -9.22
CA ARG A 69 0.67 4.74 -10.37
C ARG A 69 -0.20 4.15 -11.47
N ASN A 70 -0.99 4.98 -12.13
CA ASN A 70 -1.69 4.53 -13.31
C ASN A 70 -0.69 4.20 -14.42
N GLN A 71 -0.91 3.09 -15.10
CA GLN A 71 -0.18 2.67 -16.29
C GLN A 71 -1.15 2.62 -17.48
N ALA A 72 -0.62 3.01 -18.64
CA ALA A 72 -1.30 2.82 -19.90
C ALA A 72 -0.95 1.43 -20.43
N THR A 73 -1.97 0.64 -20.72
CA THR A 73 -1.85 -0.69 -21.32
C THR A 73 -2.73 -0.75 -22.56
N THR A 74 -2.22 -1.31 -23.65
CA THR A 74 -3.04 -1.54 -24.84
C THR A 74 -4.02 -2.68 -24.58
N SER A 75 -5.28 -2.55 -25.04
CA SER A 75 -6.27 -3.64 -24.96
C SER A 75 -5.84 -4.85 -25.78
N GLU A 76 -6.36 -6.02 -25.45
CA GLU A 76 -6.01 -7.29 -26.10
C GLU A 76 -6.24 -7.26 -27.63
N ASP A 77 -7.28 -6.55 -28.07
CA ASP A 77 -7.62 -6.38 -29.48
C ASP A 77 -6.84 -5.25 -30.18
N GLY A 78 -5.98 -4.52 -29.47
CA GLY A 78 -5.18 -3.42 -30.01
C GLY A 78 -5.93 -2.11 -30.28
N ARG A 79 -7.24 -2.01 -29.98
CA ARG A 79 -8.08 -0.87 -30.41
C ARG A 79 -8.26 0.20 -29.34
N ALA A 80 -7.93 -0.09 -28.09
CA ALA A 80 -8.08 0.83 -26.97
C ALA A 80 -6.79 0.97 -26.16
N THR A 81 -6.59 2.14 -25.55
CA THR A 81 -5.62 2.36 -24.48
C THR A 81 -6.37 2.38 -23.16
N ILE A 82 -6.01 1.45 -22.29
CA ILE A 82 -6.57 1.29 -20.95
C ILE A 82 -5.65 2.01 -19.97
N ILE A 83 -6.18 2.95 -19.19
CA ILE A 83 -5.46 3.61 -18.11
C ILE A 83 -5.98 3.06 -16.78
N GLY A 84 -5.15 2.33 -16.05
CA GLY A 84 -5.53 1.71 -14.79
C GLY A 84 -4.36 1.55 -13.81
N PRO A 85 -4.61 1.16 -12.55
CA PRO A 85 -3.56 0.99 -11.56
C PRO A 85 -2.51 -0.03 -12.00
N ALA A 86 -1.24 0.27 -11.75
CA ALA A 86 -0.15 -0.65 -11.99
C ALA A 86 -0.37 -2.02 -11.33
N GLY A 87 -0.09 -3.10 -12.06
CA GLY A 87 -0.10 -4.46 -11.53
C GLY A 87 -1.48 -5.13 -11.48
N LEU A 88 -2.55 -4.43 -11.90
CA LEU A 88 -3.85 -5.05 -12.13
C LEU A 88 -3.99 -5.50 -13.58
N PRO A 89 -4.66 -6.63 -13.84
CA PRO A 89 -4.98 -7.03 -15.20
C PRO A 89 -5.87 -5.98 -15.87
N PRO A 90 -5.61 -5.63 -17.14
CA PRO A 90 -6.49 -4.73 -17.88
C PRO A 90 -7.88 -5.36 -18.05
N PRO A 91 -8.98 -4.58 -17.94
CA PRO A 91 -10.31 -5.05 -18.28
C PRO A 91 -10.42 -5.36 -19.77
N ASN A 92 -11.27 -6.34 -20.12
CA ASN A 92 -11.66 -6.58 -21.50
C ASN A 92 -12.38 -5.32 -22.02
N SER A 93 -11.72 -4.60 -22.93
CA SER A 93 -12.19 -3.30 -23.44
C SER A 93 -12.58 -3.35 -24.92
N GLY A 94 -12.58 -4.55 -25.52
CA GLY A 94 -13.00 -4.73 -26.90
C GLY A 94 -14.52 -4.69 -27.05
N SER A 95 -14.97 -4.36 -28.25
CA SER A 95 -16.37 -4.50 -28.67
C SER A 95 -16.46 -5.15 -30.04
N ASN A 96 -17.52 -5.89 -30.29
CA ASN A 96 -17.79 -6.51 -31.59
C ASN A 96 -19.09 -6.00 -32.14
N ASP A 97 -19.14 -5.76 -33.45
CA ASP A 97 -20.35 -5.34 -34.11
C ASP A 97 -21.03 -6.55 -34.75
N VAL A 98 -22.31 -6.75 -34.45
CA VAL A 98 -23.15 -7.74 -35.15
C VAL A 98 -24.29 -7.04 -35.86
N THR A 99 -24.66 -7.54 -37.02
CA THR A 99 -25.86 -7.05 -37.71
C THR A 99 -27.08 -7.67 -37.05
N SER A 100 -28.13 -6.87 -36.83
CA SER A 100 -29.43 -7.32 -36.33
C SER A 100 -29.99 -8.44 -37.23
N PRO A 101 -30.75 -9.41 -36.69
CA PRO A 101 -31.32 -10.51 -37.48
C PRO A 101 -32.18 -10.04 -38.67
N ASP A 102 -32.83 -8.89 -38.55
CA ASP A 102 -33.63 -8.28 -39.61
C ASP A 102 -32.82 -7.45 -40.62
N GLY A 103 -31.50 -7.33 -40.43
CA GLY A 103 -30.58 -6.59 -41.30
C GLY A 103 -30.65 -5.07 -41.18
N ARG A 104 -31.45 -4.51 -40.27
CA ARG A 104 -31.75 -3.06 -40.24
C ARG A 104 -30.92 -2.25 -39.27
N ALA A 105 -30.11 -2.88 -38.44
CA ALA A 105 -29.30 -2.22 -37.42
C ALA A 105 -27.95 -2.91 -37.21
N THR A 106 -26.98 -2.13 -36.76
CA THR A 106 -25.71 -2.62 -36.21
C THR A 106 -25.80 -2.58 -34.69
N ILE A 107 -25.51 -3.70 -34.05
CA ILE A 107 -25.54 -3.88 -32.60
C ILE A 107 -24.08 -3.97 -32.12
N VAL A 108 -23.68 -3.06 -31.24
CA VAL A 108 -22.36 -3.07 -30.60
C VAL A 108 -22.46 -3.93 -29.34
N LEU A 109 -21.72 -5.04 -29.31
CA LEU A 109 -21.64 -5.96 -28.19
C LEU A 109 -20.34 -5.73 -27.41
N PRO A 110 -20.40 -5.61 -26.07
CA PRO A 110 -19.23 -5.69 -25.21
C PRO A 110 -18.49 -7.04 -25.36
N ALA A 111 -17.16 -7.05 -25.22
CA ALA A 111 -16.32 -8.26 -25.37
C ALA A 111 -16.72 -9.43 -24.45
N ASP A 112 -17.34 -9.16 -23.30
CA ASP A 112 -17.78 -10.15 -22.31
C ASP A 112 -19.14 -10.80 -22.64
N GLN A 113 -19.92 -10.25 -23.59
CA GLN A 113 -21.25 -10.76 -23.93
C GLN A 113 -21.28 -11.78 -25.09
N GLN A 114 -20.12 -12.20 -25.62
CA GLN A 114 -20.05 -13.18 -26.71
C GLN A 114 -20.49 -14.61 -26.32
N GLN A 115 -20.82 -14.88 -25.05
CA GLN A 115 -21.01 -16.24 -24.56
C GLN A 115 -22.46 -16.74 -24.49
N LEU A 116 -23.44 -16.02 -25.03
CA LEU A 116 -24.78 -16.57 -25.22
C LEU A 116 -24.82 -17.38 -26.53
N PRO A 117 -24.90 -18.72 -26.48
CA PRO A 117 -25.07 -19.52 -27.68
C PRO A 117 -26.39 -19.12 -28.33
N GLN A 118 -26.28 -18.52 -29.52
CA GLN A 118 -27.42 -18.26 -30.38
C GLN A 118 -28.05 -19.61 -30.73
N GLN A 119 -29.10 -19.99 -29.99
CA GLN A 119 -29.92 -21.15 -30.31
C GLN A 119 -30.61 -20.86 -31.64
N ARG A 120 -30.13 -21.50 -32.70
CA ARG A 120 -30.76 -21.51 -34.01
C ARG A 120 -31.91 -22.54 -33.98
N PRO A 121 -33.15 -22.18 -34.38
CA PRO A 121 -34.22 -23.15 -34.58
C PRO A 121 -33.96 -24.09 -35.76
#